data_AF-A0A4Q5R5G8-F1
#
_entry.id   AF-A0A4Q5R5G8-F1
#
_cell.length_a   1.000
_cell.length_b   1.000
_cell.length_c   1.000
_cell.angle_alpha   90.00
_cell.angle_beta   90.00
_cell.angle_gamma   90.00
#
_symmetry.space_group_name_H-M   'P 1'
#
loop_
_entity.id
_entity.type
_entity.pdbx_description
1 polymer ?
#
loop_
_entity_poly.entity_id
_entity_poly.type
_entity_poly.pdbx_seq_one_letter_code
_entity_poly.pdbx_strand_id
1 'polypeptide(L)'
;MRQLLFANFWVMLGLAGWARPSAAAPAEPVAVRFSEAYELSNIILALTPYGQSDPFEVYKNSRYYREVRAYFAPVRQHPLLQQANYSRQEWAKYLAFRTDAYAFGFTTQGELVREFAFHAQGDTQPFDDLLGQVNDFARVSGFRAFYRRHQPYYDSLARAYRQSQRLPEVLAFLTAELGPAQPAAQPGQYAVVLSPLVYRMNCHRDVQHVATDFATVPEYLLSGDLRQQPTPAEVLTGIHALFTETDHGFVNPVTSAYGTQVQASFDVKKWDAGSGYDKDAYGTFNEYLTWAVYDLFAYRYFAAQAPLVCQNWAMQNESRGFLASRLFSNKLRDLYAARKKGQTVRDLYP
;
A
#
# COMPACT_ATOMS: atom_id res chain seq x y z
N MET A 1 33.56 -14.71 -84.12
CA MET A 1 32.09 -14.79 -83.91
C MET A 1 31.84 -15.10 -82.45
N ARG A 2 30.93 -14.36 -81.81
CA ARG A 2 30.48 -14.41 -80.39
C ARG A 2 31.28 -13.57 -79.38
N GLN A 3 30.76 -12.34 -79.28
CA GLN A 3 30.67 -11.37 -78.19
C GLN A 3 30.51 -11.90 -76.75
N LEU A 4 30.77 -10.95 -75.81
CA LEU A 4 30.30 -10.80 -74.40
C LEU A 4 31.15 -11.53 -73.34
N LEU A 5 31.55 -10.97 -72.19
CA LEU A 5 31.17 -9.77 -71.44
C LEU A 5 32.31 -9.39 -70.46
N PHE A 6 32.48 -8.09 -70.21
CA PHE A 6 33.26 -7.55 -69.09
C PHE A 6 32.56 -7.83 -67.75
N ALA A 7 33.31 -8.25 -66.73
CA ALA A 7 32.88 -8.25 -65.34
C ALA A 7 33.87 -7.44 -64.49
N ASN A 8 33.39 -6.31 -63.99
CA ASN A 8 34.08 -5.41 -63.06
C ASN A 8 34.05 -5.98 -61.64
N PHE A 9 35.21 -5.94 -60.98
CA PHE A 9 35.39 -6.20 -59.55
C PHE A 9 34.76 -5.06 -58.73
N TRP A 10 33.79 -5.38 -57.87
CA TRP A 10 33.33 -4.50 -56.80
C TRP A 10 33.65 -5.14 -55.45
N VAL A 11 34.42 -4.41 -54.64
CA VAL A 11 34.71 -4.72 -53.24
C VAL A 11 33.46 -4.41 -52.41
N MET A 12 32.89 -5.42 -51.75
CA MET A 12 31.87 -5.21 -50.72
C MET A 12 32.53 -4.81 -49.40
N LEU A 13 32.39 -3.54 -49.02
CA LEU A 13 32.58 -3.10 -47.64
C LEU A 13 31.29 -3.37 -46.85
N GLY A 14 31.35 -4.29 -45.90
CA GLY A 14 30.28 -4.55 -44.95
C GLY A 14 30.14 -3.41 -43.95
N LEU A 15 28.99 -2.73 -43.96
CA LEU A 15 28.60 -1.80 -42.90
C LEU A 15 28.07 -2.62 -41.71
N ALA A 16 28.92 -2.83 -40.71
CA ALA A 16 28.49 -3.26 -39.40
C ALA A 16 27.70 -2.11 -38.74
N GLY A 17 26.38 -2.24 -38.69
CA GLY A 17 25.50 -1.30 -37.98
C GLY A 17 25.75 -1.38 -36.49
N TRP A 18 26.21 -0.28 -35.90
CA TRP A 18 26.31 -0.14 -34.45
C TRP A 18 24.89 0.00 -33.91
N ALA A 19 24.37 -1.05 -33.26
CA ALA A 19 23.14 -0.96 -32.51
C ALA A 19 23.33 0.07 -31.39
N ARG A 20 22.55 1.15 -31.43
CA ARG A 20 22.47 2.09 -30.32
C ARG A 20 21.98 1.32 -29.08
N PRO A 21 22.58 1.51 -27.90
CA PRO A 21 22.00 0.98 -26.68
C PRO A 21 20.58 1.55 -26.56
N SER A 22 19.60 0.67 -26.40
CA SER A 22 18.23 1.05 -26.05
C SER A 22 18.31 1.95 -24.83
N ALA A 23 17.76 3.15 -24.91
CA ALA A 23 17.55 3.97 -23.74
C ALA A 23 16.82 3.12 -22.68
N ALA A 24 17.34 3.11 -21.45
CA ALA A 24 16.64 2.49 -20.34
C ALA A 24 15.23 3.09 -20.29
N ALA A 25 14.21 2.24 -20.13
CA ALA A 25 12.86 2.73 -19.87
C ALA A 25 12.94 3.71 -18.69
N PRO A 26 12.25 4.87 -18.75
CA PRO A 26 12.23 5.78 -17.62
C PRO A 26 11.81 5.00 -16.37
N ALA A 27 12.49 5.24 -15.24
CA ALA A 27 12.14 4.60 -13.99
C ALA A 27 10.66 4.81 -13.72
N GLU A 28 9.93 3.72 -13.44
CA GLU A 28 8.51 3.82 -13.09
C GLU A 28 8.37 4.78 -11.90
N PRO A 29 7.52 5.82 -11.98
CA PRO A 29 7.42 6.83 -10.92
C PRO A 29 6.86 6.27 -9.61
N VAL A 30 6.33 5.03 -9.65
CA VAL A 30 5.71 4.31 -8.54
C VAL A 30 6.17 2.86 -8.58
N ALA A 31 6.80 2.39 -7.51
CA ALA A 31 7.24 1.01 -7.40
C ALA A 31 6.25 0.16 -6.58
N VAL A 32 5.61 -0.83 -7.20
CA VAL A 32 4.80 -1.83 -6.49
C VAL A 32 5.62 -3.10 -6.30
N ARG A 33 5.84 -3.50 -5.03
CA ARG A 33 6.84 -4.50 -4.63
C ARG A 33 6.27 -5.54 -3.66
N PHE A 34 6.84 -6.74 -3.73
CA PHE A 34 6.73 -7.76 -2.69
C PHE A 34 8.14 -7.99 -2.16
N SER A 35 8.35 -7.80 -0.85
CA SER A 35 9.63 -8.08 -0.20
C SER A 35 9.63 -9.51 0.37
N GLU A 36 10.74 -10.24 0.21
CA GLU A 36 10.91 -11.60 0.74
C GLU A 36 10.80 -11.60 2.28
N ALA A 37 11.46 -10.65 2.96
CA ALA A 37 11.38 -10.54 4.42
C ALA A 37 10.01 -10.04 4.91
N TYR A 38 9.38 -9.11 4.19
CA TYR A 38 8.02 -8.66 4.50
C TYR A 38 6.98 -9.78 4.34
N GLU A 39 7.09 -10.61 3.30
CA GLU A 39 6.18 -11.74 3.14
C GLU A 39 6.40 -12.81 4.21
N LEU A 40 7.65 -13.07 4.60
CA LEU A 40 7.97 -13.97 5.71
C LEU A 40 7.26 -13.55 7.00
N SER A 41 7.36 -12.28 7.39
CA SER A 41 6.75 -11.78 8.62
C SER A 41 5.21 -11.91 8.57
N ASN A 42 4.59 -11.61 7.43
CA ASN A 42 3.15 -11.80 7.23
C ASN A 42 2.72 -13.27 7.27
N ILE A 43 3.51 -14.20 6.71
CA ILE A 43 3.26 -15.64 6.83
C ILE A 43 3.35 -16.09 8.29
N ILE A 44 4.37 -15.66 9.04
CA ILE A 44 4.51 -15.98 10.45
C ILE A 44 3.26 -15.54 11.21
N LEU A 45 2.83 -14.28 11.05
CA LEU A 45 1.63 -13.75 11.69
C LEU A 45 0.37 -14.51 11.28
N ALA A 46 0.22 -14.86 10.00
CA ALA A 46 -0.91 -15.64 9.50
C ALA A 46 -0.99 -17.07 10.06
N LEU A 47 0.13 -17.62 10.52
CA LEU A 47 0.20 -18.95 11.12
C LEU A 47 0.00 -18.95 12.64
N THR A 48 0.08 -17.79 13.31
CA THR A 48 -0.17 -17.68 14.76
C THR A 48 -1.64 -17.98 15.12
N PRO A 49 -1.94 -18.42 16.36
CA PRO A 49 -3.32 -18.59 16.82
C PRO A 49 -4.22 -17.37 16.58
N TYR A 50 -3.73 -16.16 16.85
CA TYR A 50 -4.45 -14.91 16.65
C TYR A 50 -4.67 -14.63 15.15
N GLY A 51 -3.64 -14.74 14.32
CA GLY A 51 -3.77 -14.58 12.88
C GLY A 51 -4.78 -15.55 12.26
N GLN A 52 -4.93 -16.75 12.82
CA GLN A 52 -5.93 -17.73 12.38
C GLN A 52 -7.34 -17.46 12.88
N SER A 53 -7.52 -16.88 14.07
CA SER A 53 -8.84 -16.66 14.67
C SER A 53 -9.44 -15.29 14.37
N ASP A 54 -8.62 -14.24 14.26
CA ASP A 54 -9.07 -12.87 14.03
C ASP A 54 -9.61 -12.66 12.60
N PRO A 55 -10.83 -12.14 12.40
CA PRO A 55 -11.42 -12.06 11.07
C PRO A 55 -10.86 -10.93 10.19
N PHE A 56 -10.04 -10.02 10.73
CA PHE A 56 -9.71 -8.75 10.09
C PHE A 56 -8.23 -8.52 9.80
N GLU A 57 -7.30 -9.09 10.57
CA GLU A 57 -5.88 -8.77 10.37
C GLU A 57 -5.26 -9.52 9.17
N VAL A 58 -5.70 -10.77 8.95
CA VAL A 58 -5.19 -11.66 7.88
C VAL A 58 -6.28 -11.93 6.85
N TYR A 59 -5.96 -11.76 5.56
CA TYR A 59 -6.88 -12.12 4.48
C TYR A 59 -6.89 -13.63 4.26
N LYS A 60 -7.98 -14.28 4.66
CA LYS A 60 -8.11 -15.75 4.65
C LYS A 60 -8.84 -16.30 3.43
N ASN A 61 -9.57 -15.45 2.72
CA ASN A 61 -10.41 -15.86 1.60
C ASN A 61 -9.66 -15.89 0.27
N SER A 62 -8.47 -16.51 0.25
CA SER A 62 -7.67 -16.65 -0.96
C SER A 62 -7.16 -18.08 -1.13
N ARG A 63 -6.89 -18.46 -2.38
CA ARG A 63 -6.15 -19.69 -2.68
C ARG A 63 -4.76 -19.65 -2.02
N TYR A 64 -4.11 -18.50 -2.05
CA TYR A 64 -2.80 -18.30 -1.48
C TYR A 64 -2.74 -18.59 0.02
N TYR A 65 -3.70 -18.08 0.82
CA TYR A 65 -3.76 -18.38 2.25
C TYR A 65 -3.89 -19.88 2.52
N ARG A 66 -4.74 -20.59 1.75
CA ARG A 66 -4.87 -22.05 1.87
C ARG A 66 -3.55 -22.78 1.56
N GLU A 67 -2.81 -22.33 0.55
CA GLU A 67 -1.50 -22.88 0.20
C GLU A 67 -0.44 -22.60 1.28
N VAL A 68 -0.41 -21.40 1.86
CA VAL A 68 0.42 -21.06 3.02
C VAL A 68 0.11 -22.01 4.18
N ARG A 69 -1.17 -22.15 4.55
CA ARG A 69 -1.59 -23.05 5.64
C ARG A 69 -1.17 -24.50 5.41
N ALA A 70 -1.27 -24.98 4.17
CA ALA A 70 -0.88 -26.35 3.82
C ALA A 70 0.64 -26.53 3.84
N TYR A 71 1.39 -25.61 3.22
CA TYR A 71 2.85 -25.72 3.12
C TYR A 71 3.54 -25.66 4.48
N PHE A 72 3.11 -24.75 5.35
CA PHE A 72 3.73 -24.53 6.66
C PHE A 72 3.14 -25.40 7.78
N ALA A 73 2.21 -26.30 7.47
CA ALA A 73 1.62 -27.23 8.45
C ALA A 73 2.67 -28.06 9.24
N PRO A 74 3.79 -28.53 8.66
CA PRO A 74 4.81 -29.29 9.40
C PRO A 74 5.49 -28.49 10.52
N VAL A 75 5.56 -27.16 10.40
CA VAL A 75 6.22 -26.26 11.37
C VAL A 75 5.23 -25.53 12.28
N ARG A 76 3.97 -25.98 12.33
CA ARG A 76 2.89 -25.33 13.12
C ARG A 76 3.15 -25.24 14.63
N GLN A 77 4.12 -25.98 15.15
CA GLN A 77 4.52 -25.96 16.57
C GLN A 77 5.83 -25.18 16.81
N HIS A 78 6.36 -24.48 15.80
CA HIS A 78 7.58 -23.71 15.94
C HIS A 78 7.42 -22.63 17.04
N PRO A 79 8.37 -22.46 17.99
CA PRO A 79 8.23 -21.54 19.13
C PRO A 79 7.94 -20.09 18.73
N LEU A 80 8.53 -19.62 17.63
CA LEU A 80 8.24 -18.31 17.03
C LEU A 80 6.74 -18.02 16.90
N LEU A 81 5.91 -19.00 16.52
CA LEU A 81 4.48 -18.77 16.29
C LEU A 81 3.71 -18.44 17.58
N GLN A 82 4.23 -18.82 18.74
CA GLN A 82 3.70 -18.38 20.03
C GLN A 82 4.28 -17.03 20.45
N GLN A 83 5.58 -16.81 20.21
CA GLN A 83 6.27 -15.58 20.59
C GLN A 83 5.79 -14.35 19.79
N ALA A 84 5.42 -14.57 18.52
CA ALA A 84 4.90 -13.55 17.61
C ALA A 84 3.34 -13.49 17.58
N ASN A 85 2.65 -14.12 18.54
CA ASN A 85 1.18 -14.19 18.59
C ASN A 85 0.54 -12.93 19.19
N TYR A 86 0.77 -11.78 18.55
CA TYR A 86 0.29 -10.48 19.04
C TYR A 86 -1.19 -10.30 18.73
N SER A 87 -2.00 -10.04 19.76
CA SER A 87 -3.43 -9.76 19.61
C SER A 87 -3.71 -8.29 19.27
N ARG A 88 -4.99 -7.92 19.11
CA ARG A 88 -5.40 -6.52 18.93
C ARG A 88 -4.91 -5.58 20.03
N GLN A 89 -4.78 -6.07 21.27
CA GLN A 89 -4.26 -5.28 22.39
C GLN A 89 -2.77 -4.94 22.20
N GLU A 90 -2.06 -5.75 21.42
CA GLU A 90 -0.65 -5.59 21.08
C GLU A 90 -0.47 -5.13 19.63
N TRP A 91 -1.42 -4.34 19.10
CA TRP A 91 -1.43 -3.90 17.70
C TRP A 91 -0.11 -3.25 17.26
N ALA A 92 0.55 -2.50 18.15
CA ALA A 92 1.84 -1.87 17.86
C ALA A 92 2.92 -2.92 17.58
N LYS A 93 2.97 -4.01 18.37
CA LYS A 93 3.89 -5.13 18.13
C LYS A 93 3.52 -5.88 16.85
N TYR A 94 2.24 -6.15 16.62
CA TYR A 94 1.79 -6.79 15.38
C TYR A 94 2.24 -6.01 14.15
N LEU A 95 1.99 -4.70 14.13
CA LEU A 95 2.33 -3.81 13.03
C LEU A 95 3.85 -3.64 12.87
N ALA A 96 4.59 -3.49 13.97
CA ALA A 96 6.04 -3.42 13.94
C ALA A 96 6.66 -4.74 13.42
N PHE A 97 6.22 -5.89 13.93
CA PHE A 97 6.75 -7.20 13.54
C PHE A 97 6.66 -7.43 12.03
N ARG A 98 5.54 -7.06 11.41
CA ARG A 98 5.40 -7.17 9.96
C ARG A 98 6.19 -6.13 9.18
N THR A 99 6.13 -4.87 9.61
CA THR A 99 6.58 -3.74 8.80
C THR A 99 8.08 -3.55 8.88
N ASP A 100 8.67 -3.72 10.07
CA ASP A 100 10.11 -3.61 10.30
C ASP A 100 10.89 -4.65 9.49
N ALA A 101 10.29 -5.81 9.21
CA ALA A 101 10.85 -6.84 8.35
C ALA A 101 11.21 -6.32 6.94
N TYR A 102 10.58 -5.24 6.47
CA TYR A 102 10.93 -4.61 5.19
C TYR A 102 12.36 -4.08 5.16
N ALA A 103 12.95 -3.80 6.33
CA ALA A 103 14.33 -3.36 6.48
C ALA A 103 15.38 -4.48 6.33
N PHE A 104 14.94 -5.72 6.14
CA PHE A 104 15.80 -6.90 6.14
C PHE A 104 15.84 -7.57 4.78
N GLY A 105 16.98 -8.18 4.47
CA GLY A 105 17.19 -8.99 3.28
C GLY A 105 17.95 -10.27 3.62
N PHE A 106 17.75 -11.29 2.80
CA PHE A 106 18.47 -12.55 2.95
C PHE A 106 19.85 -12.48 2.32
N THR A 107 20.87 -12.79 3.11
CA THR A 107 22.22 -13.05 2.63
C THR A 107 22.27 -14.26 1.69
N THR A 108 23.40 -14.42 0.99
CA THR A 108 23.68 -15.61 0.17
C THR A 108 23.65 -16.91 0.98
N GLN A 109 23.95 -16.83 2.28
CA GLN A 109 23.95 -17.94 3.23
C GLN A 109 22.54 -18.26 3.74
N GLY A 110 21.54 -17.43 3.43
CA GLY A 110 20.15 -17.66 3.82
C GLY A 110 19.77 -17.09 5.19
N GLU A 111 20.63 -16.27 5.79
CA GLU A 111 20.32 -15.52 7.03
C GLU A 111 19.78 -14.13 6.70
N LEU A 112 18.77 -13.68 7.43
CA LEU A 112 18.29 -12.29 7.39
C LEU A 112 19.28 -11.36 8.08
N VAL A 113 19.57 -10.25 7.42
CA VAL A 113 20.34 -9.13 7.95
C VAL A 113 19.60 -7.82 7.67
N ARG A 114 19.73 -6.87 8.59
CA ARG A 114 19.19 -5.52 8.40
C ARG A 114 20.00 -4.81 7.32
N GLU A 115 19.33 -4.38 6.25
CA GLU A 115 19.93 -3.67 5.12
C GLU A 115 19.89 -2.15 5.31
N PHE A 116 18.92 -1.65 6.08
CA PHE A 116 18.80 -0.22 6.39
C PHE A 116 18.12 0.05 7.74
N ALA A 117 18.35 1.26 8.27
CA ALA A 117 17.70 1.71 9.50
C ALA A 117 16.24 2.07 9.20
N PHE A 118 15.32 1.33 9.82
CA PHE A 118 13.88 1.56 9.70
C PHE A 118 13.14 0.81 10.82
N HIS A 119 12.25 1.52 11.51
CA HIS A 119 11.36 1.00 12.54
C HIS A 119 10.01 1.70 12.42
N ALA A 120 8.94 0.95 12.14
CA ALA A 120 7.61 1.49 11.87
C ALA A 120 6.89 1.98 13.14
N GLN A 121 7.36 1.58 14.32
CA GLN A 121 6.79 1.90 15.63
C GLN A 121 7.85 2.29 16.68
N GLY A 122 8.89 3.01 16.26
CA GLY A 122 9.93 3.56 17.15
C GLY A 122 10.63 2.48 17.98
N ASP A 123 10.47 2.54 19.30
CA ASP A 123 11.10 1.62 20.26
C ASP A 123 10.43 0.23 20.32
N THR A 124 9.28 0.04 19.68
CA THR A 124 8.62 -1.27 19.59
C THR A 124 9.20 -2.06 18.42
N GLN A 125 10.14 -2.97 18.70
CA GLN A 125 10.94 -3.66 17.66
C GLN A 125 10.91 -5.21 17.77
N PRO A 126 9.72 -5.83 17.82
CA PRO A 126 9.59 -7.28 18.05
C PRO A 126 10.20 -8.15 16.95
N PHE A 127 10.38 -7.62 15.73
CA PHE A 127 11.04 -8.36 14.65
C PHE A 127 12.54 -8.54 14.95
N ASP A 128 13.20 -7.48 15.41
CA ASP A 128 14.60 -7.50 15.84
C ASP A 128 14.78 -8.44 17.05
N ASP A 129 13.91 -8.30 18.07
CA ASP A 129 13.94 -9.14 19.28
C ASP A 129 13.85 -10.64 18.97
N LEU A 130 13.11 -10.98 17.89
CA LEU A 130 12.86 -12.36 17.48
C LEU A 130 13.70 -12.80 16.27
N LEU A 131 14.67 -12.01 15.81
CA LEU A 131 15.39 -12.27 14.55
C LEU A 131 16.00 -13.67 14.48
N GLY A 132 16.59 -14.16 15.57
CA GLY A 132 17.14 -15.52 15.65
C GLY A 132 16.07 -16.61 15.44
N GLN A 133 14.87 -16.42 16.00
CA GLN A 133 13.74 -17.34 15.82
C GLN A 133 13.13 -17.22 14.42
N VAL A 134 13.15 -16.02 13.82
CA VAL A 134 12.72 -15.79 12.43
C VAL A 134 13.64 -16.51 11.44
N ASN A 135 14.96 -16.40 11.62
CA ASN A 135 15.93 -17.13 10.79
C ASN A 135 15.79 -18.65 10.93
N ASP A 136 15.63 -19.15 12.16
CA ASP A 136 15.37 -20.57 12.40
C ASP A 136 14.10 -21.04 11.68
N PHE A 137 12.99 -20.30 11.83
CA PHE A 137 11.73 -20.59 11.17
C PHE A 137 11.90 -20.61 9.65
N ALA A 138 12.54 -19.60 9.06
CA ALA A 138 12.74 -19.50 7.61
C ALA A 138 13.53 -20.71 7.06
N ARG A 139 14.54 -21.16 7.82
CA ARG A 139 15.38 -22.32 7.49
C ARG A 139 14.60 -23.63 7.59
N VAL A 140 13.98 -23.93 8.73
CA VAL A 140 13.32 -25.23 8.97
C VAL A 140 12.01 -25.39 8.20
N SER A 141 11.34 -24.27 7.87
CA SER A 141 10.12 -24.29 7.06
C SER A 141 10.36 -24.38 5.57
N GLY A 142 11.60 -24.12 5.10
CA GLY A 142 11.89 -23.97 3.69
C GLY A 142 11.20 -22.75 3.07
N PHE A 143 10.98 -21.68 3.85
CA PHE A 143 10.27 -20.48 3.42
C PHE A 143 10.80 -19.90 2.11
N ARG A 144 12.11 -19.78 1.95
CA ARG A 144 12.69 -19.16 0.75
C ARG A 144 12.36 -19.94 -0.53
N ALA A 145 12.27 -21.27 -0.44
CA ALA A 145 11.84 -22.09 -1.56
C ALA A 145 10.37 -21.86 -1.90
N PHE A 146 9.51 -21.73 -0.87
CA PHE A 146 8.12 -21.33 -1.03
C PHE A 146 8.01 -19.96 -1.72
N TYR A 147 8.71 -18.94 -1.21
CA TYR A 147 8.67 -17.59 -1.76
C TYR A 147 9.07 -17.56 -3.24
N ARG A 148 10.23 -18.15 -3.58
CA ARG A 148 10.70 -18.23 -4.98
C ARG A 148 9.71 -18.93 -5.91
N ARG A 149 9.03 -19.97 -5.43
CA ARG A 149 7.99 -20.67 -6.22
C ARG A 149 6.78 -19.77 -6.52
N HIS A 150 6.48 -18.81 -5.65
CA HIS A 150 5.36 -17.87 -5.81
C HIS A 150 5.76 -16.56 -6.47
N GLN A 151 7.02 -16.37 -6.86
CA GLN A 151 7.45 -15.15 -7.56
C GLN A 151 6.56 -14.80 -8.77
N PRO A 152 6.19 -15.75 -9.65
CA PRO A 152 5.30 -15.43 -10.77
C PRO A 152 3.91 -14.93 -10.32
N TYR A 153 3.41 -15.43 -9.19
CA TYR A 153 2.14 -14.98 -8.61
C TYR A 153 2.27 -13.55 -8.05
N TYR A 154 3.31 -13.26 -7.26
CA TYR A 154 3.57 -11.91 -6.75
C TYR A 154 3.77 -10.90 -7.88
N ASP A 155 4.53 -11.25 -8.92
CA ASP A 155 4.75 -10.38 -10.08
C ASP A 155 3.43 -10.12 -10.83
N SER A 156 2.55 -11.12 -10.93
CA SER A 156 1.23 -10.96 -11.53
C SER A 156 0.32 -10.02 -10.72
N LEU A 157 0.32 -10.15 -9.39
CA LEU A 157 -0.41 -9.27 -8.50
C LEU A 157 0.13 -7.84 -8.59
N ALA A 158 1.45 -7.66 -8.59
CA ALA A 158 2.05 -6.33 -8.67
C ALA A 158 1.68 -5.61 -9.99
N ARG A 159 1.58 -6.35 -11.11
CA ARG A 159 1.11 -5.77 -12.38
C ARG A 159 -0.37 -5.42 -12.33
N ALA A 160 -1.22 -6.33 -11.86
CA ALA A 160 -2.67 -6.10 -11.79
C ALA A 160 -3.02 -4.97 -10.80
N TYR A 161 -2.28 -4.86 -9.69
CA TYR A 161 -2.42 -3.78 -8.72
C TYR A 161 -2.10 -2.42 -9.35
N ARG A 162 -0.94 -2.29 -10.02
CA ARG A 162 -0.57 -1.05 -10.74
C ARG A 162 -1.66 -0.60 -11.71
N GLN A 163 -2.24 -1.54 -12.45
CA GLN A 163 -3.25 -1.25 -13.47
C GLN A 163 -4.59 -0.82 -12.87
N SER A 164 -4.99 -1.40 -11.74
CA SER A 164 -6.31 -1.18 -11.16
C SER A 164 -6.37 -0.01 -10.17
N GLN A 165 -5.28 0.28 -9.46
CA GLN A 165 -5.33 1.26 -8.35
C GLN A 165 -5.16 2.73 -8.78
N ARG A 166 -4.90 3.00 -10.07
CA ARG A 166 -4.79 4.37 -10.62
C ARG A 166 -3.88 5.29 -9.78
N LEU A 167 -2.80 4.73 -9.23
CA LEU A 167 -1.92 5.43 -8.29
C LEU A 167 -1.29 6.71 -8.89
N PRO A 168 -0.89 6.76 -10.18
CA PRO A 168 -0.48 8.02 -10.80
C PRO A 168 -1.57 9.10 -10.75
N GLU A 169 -2.83 8.75 -10.98
CA GLU A 169 -3.95 9.69 -10.93
C GLU A 169 -4.33 10.09 -9.51
N VAL A 170 -4.21 9.18 -8.54
CA VAL A 170 -4.35 9.49 -7.10
C VAL A 170 -3.30 10.51 -6.68
N LEU A 171 -2.02 10.26 -6.96
CA LEU A 171 -0.92 11.17 -6.61
C LEU A 171 -1.06 12.53 -7.31
N ALA A 172 -1.42 12.54 -8.59
CA ALA A 172 -1.65 13.78 -9.34
C ALA A 172 -2.83 14.58 -8.78
N PHE A 173 -3.92 13.91 -8.40
CA PHE A 173 -5.08 14.54 -7.77
C PHE A 173 -4.72 15.15 -6.41
N LEU A 174 -4.11 14.36 -5.52
CA LEU A 174 -3.70 14.83 -4.19
C LEU A 174 -2.71 15.99 -4.30
N THR A 175 -1.73 15.91 -5.21
CA THR A 175 -0.76 16.98 -5.45
C THR A 175 -1.43 18.27 -5.93
N ALA A 176 -2.41 18.15 -6.83
CA ALA A 176 -3.13 19.31 -7.35
C ALA A 176 -4.03 19.97 -6.29
N GLU A 177 -4.58 19.19 -5.35
CA GLU A 177 -5.56 19.68 -4.38
C GLU A 177 -4.93 20.12 -3.04
N LEU A 178 -3.81 19.53 -2.65
CA LEU A 178 -3.18 19.73 -1.33
C LEU A 178 -1.73 20.25 -1.42
N GLY A 179 -1.14 20.25 -2.62
CA GLY A 179 0.28 20.51 -2.84
C GLY A 179 1.13 19.24 -2.72
N PRO A 180 2.46 19.33 -2.77
CA PRO A 180 3.33 18.15 -2.71
C PRO A 180 3.23 17.45 -1.36
N ALA A 181 3.28 16.10 -1.38
CA ALA A 181 3.38 15.29 -0.18
C ALA A 181 4.56 15.74 0.71
N GLN A 182 4.45 15.55 2.02
CA GLN A 182 5.56 15.72 2.95
C GLN A 182 5.82 14.44 3.77
N PRO A 183 7.08 13.99 3.87
CA PRO A 183 8.27 14.57 3.22
C PRO A 183 8.18 14.49 1.69
N ALA A 184 8.75 15.49 1.01
CA ALA A 184 8.68 15.59 -0.44
C ALA A 184 9.22 14.32 -1.08
N ALA A 185 8.33 13.49 -1.63
CA ALA A 185 8.73 12.39 -2.49
C ALA A 185 9.55 13.02 -3.63
N GLN A 186 10.82 12.63 -3.76
CA GLN A 186 11.59 13.02 -4.93
C GLN A 186 10.83 12.54 -6.18
N PRO A 187 10.92 13.25 -7.32
CA PRO A 187 10.25 12.84 -8.54
C PRO A 187 10.59 11.38 -8.89
N GLY A 188 9.57 10.50 -8.84
CA GLY A 188 9.69 9.06 -9.08
C GLY A 188 9.96 8.16 -7.86
N GLN A 189 9.72 8.63 -6.64
CA GLN A 189 9.97 7.90 -5.39
C GLN A 189 8.71 7.70 -4.54
N TYR A 190 7.75 6.94 -5.06
CA TYR A 190 6.67 6.39 -4.25
C TYR A 190 6.69 4.87 -4.32
N ALA A 191 6.49 4.19 -3.18
CA ALA A 191 6.49 2.74 -3.12
C ALA A 191 5.19 2.22 -2.51
N VAL A 192 4.72 1.08 -3.02
CA VAL A 192 3.70 0.27 -2.38
C VAL A 192 4.28 -1.11 -2.13
N VAL A 193 4.28 -1.53 -0.87
CA VAL A 193 4.73 -2.85 -0.43
C VAL A 193 3.50 -3.68 -0.10
N LEU A 194 3.41 -4.85 -0.74
CA LEU A 194 2.24 -5.70 -0.67
C LEU A 194 2.58 -7.06 -0.05
N SER A 195 1.56 -7.66 0.56
CA SER A 195 1.51 -9.10 0.83
C SER A 195 0.07 -9.58 0.59
N PRO A 196 -0.15 -10.79 0.01
CA PRO A 196 -1.50 -11.30 -0.25
C PRO A 196 -2.25 -11.71 1.03
N LEU A 197 -1.61 -11.59 2.20
CA LEU A 197 -2.14 -11.95 3.50
C LEU A 197 -2.63 -10.74 4.31
N VAL A 198 -2.31 -9.52 3.87
CA VAL A 198 -2.72 -8.30 4.55
C VAL A 198 -4.21 -8.07 4.29
N TYR A 199 -4.99 -7.83 5.35
CA TYR A 199 -6.38 -7.40 5.19
C TYR A 199 -6.61 -5.97 5.69
N ARG A 200 -6.63 -5.74 7.01
CA ARG A 200 -7.00 -4.43 7.58
C ARG A 200 -5.82 -3.48 7.84
N MET A 201 -4.69 -3.98 8.35
CA MET A 201 -3.62 -3.11 8.85
C MET A 201 -2.76 -2.53 7.72
N ASN A 202 -3.20 -1.39 7.18
CA ASN A 202 -2.44 -0.55 6.26
C ASN A 202 -1.60 0.48 7.03
N CYS A 203 -0.50 0.95 6.46
CA CYS A 203 0.22 2.10 7.00
C CYS A 203 1.12 2.81 5.98
N HIS A 204 1.30 4.11 6.16
CA HIS A 204 2.17 5.00 5.40
C HIS A 204 3.43 5.29 6.20
N ARG A 205 4.59 5.14 5.58
CA ARG A 205 5.88 5.40 6.23
C ARG A 205 6.84 6.09 5.27
N ASP A 206 7.72 6.92 5.81
CA ASP A 206 8.96 7.28 5.14
C ASP A 206 9.97 6.14 5.34
N VAL A 207 10.37 5.50 4.23
CA VAL A 207 11.41 4.49 4.21
C VAL A 207 12.57 4.99 3.35
N GLN A 208 13.70 5.33 3.98
CA GLN A 208 14.88 5.86 3.29
C GLN A 208 14.57 7.07 2.38
N HIS A 209 13.75 8.01 2.86
CA HIS A 209 13.29 9.19 2.13
C HIS A 209 12.34 8.88 0.97
N VAL A 210 11.74 7.69 0.98
CA VAL A 210 10.72 7.25 0.01
C VAL A 210 9.39 7.05 0.73
N ALA A 211 8.38 7.82 0.32
CA ALA A 211 7.00 7.62 0.75
C ALA A 211 6.53 6.22 0.36
N THR A 212 6.21 5.41 1.36
CA THR A 212 5.95 3.97 1.21
C THR A 212 4.66 3.58 1.90
N ASP A 213 3.71 3.05 1.13
CA ASP A 213 2.49 2.45 1.67
C ASP A 213 2.65 0.94 1.80
N PHE A 214 2.32 0.42 2.98
CA PHE A 214 2.12 -1.00 3.22
C PHE A 214 0.63 -1.26 3.12
N ALA A 215 0.17 -1.70 1.95
CA ALA A 215 -1.25 -1.71 1.61
C ALA A 215 -1.81 -3.13 1.43
N THR A 216 -3.12 -3.22 1.61
CA THR A 216 -3.92 -4.40 1.30
C THR A 216 -4.04 -4.59 -0.21
N VAL A 217 -4.14 -5.83 -0.65
CA VAL A 217 -4.42 -6.17 -2.04
C VAL A 217 -5.94 -6.30 -2.19
N PRO A 218 -6.58 -5.59 -3.13
CA PRO A 218 -8.02 -5.70 -3.34
C PRO A 218 -8.49 -7.14 -3.54
N GLU A 219 -9.63 -7.48 -2.96
CA GLU A 219 -10.14 -8.86 -2.93
C GLU A 219 -10.32 -9.46 -4.34
N TYR A 220 -10.72 -8.65 -5.33
CA TYR A 220 -10.87 -9.10 -6.71
C TYR A 220 -9.54 -9.51 -7.36
N LEU A 221 -8.39 -9.09 -6.82
CA LEU A 221 -7.07 -9.58 -7.24
C LEU A 221 -6.66 -10.86 -6.49
N LEU A 222 -7.23 -11.10 -5.30
CA LEU A 222 -6.91 -12.25 -4.45
C LEU A 222 -7.83 -13.47 -4.70
N SER A 223 -9.01 -13.24 -5.26
CA SER A 223 -10.02 -14.28 -5.55
C SER A 223 -9.59 -15.30 -6.61
N GLY A 224 -8.49 -15.04 -7.32
CA GLY A 224 -7.74 -16.04 -8.09
C GLY A 224 -8.14 -16.17 -9.56
N ASP A 225 -9.18 -15.48 -10.03
CA ASP A 225 -9.49 -15.36 -11.45
C ASP A 225 -9.15 -13.95 -11.97
N LEU A 226 -7.85 -13.65 -12.09
CA LEU A 226 -7.34 -12.39 -12.63
C LEU A 226 -7.78 -12.10 -14.08
N ARG A 227 -8.49 -13.04 -14.73
CA ARG A 227 -9.10 -12.85 -16.06
C ARG A 227 -10.46 -12.17 -15.97
N GLN A 228 -11.13 -12.23 -14.82
CA GLN A 228 -12.35 -11.47 -14.59
C GLN A 228 -11.98 -10.02 -14.33
N GLN A 229 -12.50 -9.13 -15.16
CA GLN A 229 -12.31 -7.72 -14.94
C GLN A 229 -13.20 -7.27 -13.79
N PRO A 230 -12.65 -6.57 -12.78
CA PRO A 230 -13.46 -5.99 -11.73
C PRO A 230 -14.40 -4.94 -12.30
N THR A 231 -15.58 -4.83 -11.72
CA THR A 231 -16.50 -3.72 -12.01
C THR A 231 -15.86 -2.38 -11.59
N PRO A 232 -16.26 -1.25 -12.19
CA PRO A 232 -15.78 0.07 -11.76
C PRO A 232 -16.02 0.36 -10.28
N ALA A 233 -17.08 -0.21 -9.68
CA ALA A 233 -17.38 -0.05 -8.26
C ALA A 233 -16.40 -0.84 -7.37
N GLU A 234 -16.03 -2.06 -7.77
CA GLU A 234 -14.99 -2.83 -7.08
C GLU A 234 -13.62 -2.16 -7.19
N VAL A 235 -13.29 -1.62 -8.37
CA VAL A 235 -12.07 -0.84 -8.56
C VAL A 235 -12.05 0.38 -7.63
N LEU A 236 -13.13 1.17 -7.62
CA LEU A 236 -13.24 2.35 -6.76
C LEU A 236 -13.12 1.99 -5.27
N THR A 237 -13.81 0.93 -4.82
CA THR A 237 -13.68 0.39 -3.45
C THR A 237 -12.25 -0.06 -3.15
N GLY A 238 -11.55 -0.69 -4.10
CA GLY A 238 -10.15 -1.07 -3.94
C GLY A 238 -9.23 0.14 -3.78
N ILE A 239 -9.47 1.19 -4.59
CA ILE A 239 -8.70 2.45 -4.54
C ILE A 239 -8.84 3.12 -3.18
N HIS A 240 -10.02 3.06 -2.52
CA HIS A 240 -10.23 3.70 -1.22
C HIS A 240 -9.13 3.36 -0.20
N ALA A 241 -8.79 2.09 -0.02
CA ALA A 241 -7.82 1.67 0.99
C ALA A 241 -6.41 2.22 0.73
N LEU A 242 -5.98 2.23 -0.54
CA LEU A 242 -4.70 2.84 -0.92
C LEU A 242 -4.77 4.37 -0.78
N PHE A 243 -5.83 4.98 -1.32
CA PHE A 243 -5.99 6.44 -1.33
C PHE A 243 -5.91 7.03 0.06
N THR A 244 -6.64 6.46 1.02
CA THR A 244 -6.70 6.98 2.39
C THR A 244 -5.41 6.76 3.16
N GLU A 245 -4.55 5.85 2.72
CA GLU A 245 -3.21 5.70 3.30
C GLU A 245 -2.24 6.69 2.64
N THR A 246 -2.28 6.77 1.31
CA THR A 246 -1.46 7.68 0.52
C THR A 246 -1.71 9.14 0.91
N ASP A 247 -2.96 9.51 1.16
CA ASP A 247 -3.34 10.90 1.43
C ASP A 247 -2.88 11.42 2.80
N HIS A 248 -2.54 10.55 3.75
CA HIS A 248 -1.96 10.99 5.02
C HIS A 248 -0.66 11.77 4.82
N GLY A 249 0.12 11.44 3.79
CA GLY A 249 1.31 12.21 3.37
C GLY A 249 0.99 13.60 2.82
N PHE A 250 -0.27 13.93 2.56
CA PHE A 250 -0.74 15.21 2.01
C PHE A 250 -1.64 15.97 3.01
N VAL A 251 -2.66 15.31 3.54
CA VAL A 251 -3.63 15.86 4.50
C VAL A 251 -2.94 16.25 5.80
N ASN A 252 -2.15 15.35 6.41
CA ASN A 252 -1.57 15.61 7.73
C ASN A 252 -0.66 16.86 7.72
N PRO A 253 0.25 17.06 6.75
CA PRO A 253 1.04 18.29 6.67
C PRO A 253 0.22 19.56 6.45
N VAL A 254 -0.83 19.50 5.62
CA VAL A 254 -1.70 20.67 5.40
C VAL A 254 -2.43 21.01 6.68
N THR A 255 -3.07 20.04 7.33
CA THR A 255 -3.75 20.26 8.62
C THR A 255 -2.78 20.82 9.67
N SER A 256 -1.50 20.43 9.66
CA SER A 256 -0.51 20.91 10.64
C SER A 256 -0.30 22.41 10.51
N ALA A 257 -0.30 22.92 9.27
CA ALA A 257 -0.19 24.35 9.01
C ALA A 257 -1.41 25.16 9.50
N TYR A 258 -2.56 24.51 9.70
CA TYR A 258 -3.80 25.11 10.25
C TYR A 258 -4.13 24.62 11.67
N GLY A 259 -3.17 24.00 12.36
CA GLY A 259 -3.42 23.27 13.61
C GLY A 259 -4.12 24.11 14.68
N THR A 260 -3.76 25.39 14.82
CA THR A 260 -4.40 26.31 15.78
C THR A 260 -5.88 26.56 15.45
N GLN A 261 -6.21 26.76 14.17
CA GLN A 261 -7.58 26.99 13.71
C GLN A 261 -8.44 25.73 13.88
N VAL A 262 -7.87 24.56 13.57
CA VAL A 262 -8.53 23.26 13.75
C VAL A 262 -8.81 23.03 15.23
N GLN A 263 -7.83 23.21 16.10
CA GLN A 263 -8.01 23.04 17.56
C GLN A 263 -9.06 23.99 18.15
N ALA A 264 -9.13 25.23 17.66
CA ALA A 264 -10.12 26.20 18.11
C ALA A 264 -11.55 25.89 17.64
N SER A 265 -11.69 25.22 16.50
CA SER A 265 -12.98 25.06 15.80
C SER A 265 -13.55 23.64 15.81
N PHE A 266 -12.74 22.63 16.15
CA PHE A 266 -13.10 21.22 16.06
C PHE A 266 -13.21 20.56 17.44
N ASP A 267 -14.45 20.32 17.88
CA ASP A 267 -14.76 19.64 19.14
C ASP A 267 -14.95 18.13 18.91
N VAL A 268 -13.89 17.35 19.14
CA VAL A 268 -13.85 15.90 18.89
C VAL A 268 -15.06 15.14 19.48
N LYS A 269 -15.62 15.57 20.62
CA LYS A 269 -16.75 14.90 21.27
C LYS A 269 -18.05 14.95 20.46
N LYS A 270 -18.13 15.85 19.48
CA LYS A 270 -19.27 15.95 18.54
C LYS A 270 -19.08 15.07 17.30
N TRP A 271 -17.86 14.63 17.03
CA TRP A 271 -17.47 13.95 15.80
C TRP A 271 -17.07 12.50 16.02
N ASP A 272 -16.73 12.12 17.25
CA ASP A 272 -16.24 10.78 17.58
C ASP A 272 -16.94 10.19 18.81
N ALA A 273 -17.29 8.89 18.71
CA ALA A 273 -17.87 8.10 19.80
C ALA A 273 -17.10 6.78 20.02
N GLY A 274 -15.77 6.86 20.13
CA GLY A 274 -14.93 5.73 20.52
C GLY A 274 -14.32 5.01 19.34
N SER A 275 -13.86 5.75 18.32
CA SER A 275 -13.08 5.18 17.22
C SER A 275 -11.65 4.77 17.61
N GLY A 276 -11.21 5.22 18.78
CA GLY A 276 -9.81 5.19 19.22
C GLY A 276 -9.07 6.51 18.99
N TYR A 277 -9.67 7.46 18.25
CA TYR A 277 -9.16 8.82 18.05
C TYR A 277 -9.91 9.86 18.90
N ASP A 278 -10.84 9.44 19.76
CA ASP A 278 -11.74 10.28 20.58
C ASP A 278 -11.02 11.28 21.50
N LYS A 279 -9.71 11.11 21.70
CA LYS A 279 -8.85 11.98 22.52
C LYS A 279 -7.93 12.87 21.70
N ASP A 280 -7.89 12.69 20.38
CA ASP A 280 -7.04 13.40 19.45
C ASP A 280 -7.91 14.11 18.41
N ALA A 281 -8.23 15.38 18.70
CA ALA A 281 -9.02 16.22 17.79
C ALA A 281 -8.33 16.39 16.43
N TYR A 282 -7.00 16.44 16.44
CA TYR A 282 -6.20 16.63 15.24
C TYR A 282 -6.20 15.37 14.37
N GLY A 283 -5.95 14.21 14.97
CA GLY A 283 -6.06 12.91 14.31
C GLY A 283 -7.47 12.64 13.78
N THR A 284 -8.50 12.91 14.60
CA THR A 284 -9.90 12.76 14.17
C THR A 284 -10.20 13.63 12.95
N PHE A 285 -9.81 14.91 12.96
CA PHE A 285 -10.03 15.80 11.83
C PHE A 285 -9.32 15.31 10.56
N ASN A 286 -8.08 14.82 10.67
CA ASN A 286 -7.36 14.25 9.52
C ASN A 286 -8.11 13.08 8.90
N GLU A 287 -8.59 12.13 9.69
CA GLU A 287 -9.34 10.97 9.19
C GLU A 287 -10.60 11.40 8.42
N TYR A 288 -11.36 12.34 8.97
CA TYR A 288 -12.53 12.91 8.29
C TYR A 288 -12.17 13.54 6.94
N LEU A 289 -11.05 14.25 6.89
CA LEU A 289 -10.63 14.98 5.70
C LEU A 289 -10.04 14.04 4.64
N THR A 290 -9.32 13.01 5.07
CA THR A 290 -8.88 11.88 4.25
C THR A 290 -10.05 11.24 3.49
N TRP A 291 -11.12 10.83 4.17
CA TRP A 291 -12.29 10.25 3.47
C TRP A 291 -13.04 11.25 2.59
N ALA A 292 -13.16 12.50 3.03
CA ALA A 292 -13.85 13.51 2.25
C ALA A 292 -13.08 13.90 0.96
N VAL A 293 -11.75 13.89 1.00
CA VAL A 293 -10.90 14.11 -0.18
C VAL A 293 -10.96 12.91 -1.13
N TYR A 294 -11.03 11.69 -0.60
CA TYR A 294 -11.33 10.50 -1.41
C TYR A 294 -12.68 10.64 -2.15
N ASP A 295 -13.73 11.13 -1.47
CA ASP A 295 -15.03 11.36 -2.11
C ASP A 295 -14.89 12.29 -3.33
N LEU A 296 -14.14 13.39 -3.21
CA LEU A 296 -13.89 14.30 -4.35
C LEU A 296 -13.20 13.58 -5.51
N PHE A 297 -12.22 12.72 -5.23
CA PHE A 297 -11.58 11.88 -6.24
C PHE A 297 -12.59 10.94 -6.91
N ALA A 298 -13.39 10.24 -6.09
CA ALA A 298 -14.41 9.31 -6.57
C ALA A 298 -15.41 10.00 -7.50
N TYR A 299 -15.96 11.15 -7.09
CA TYR A 299 -16.88 11.92 -7.93
C TYR A 299 -16.25 12.42 -9.23
N ARG A 300 -14.95 12.74 -9.22
CA ARG A 300 -14.22 13.20 -10.40
C ARG A 300 -14.00 12.10 -11.44
N TYR A 301 -13.62 10.91 -11.00
CA TYR A 301 -13.15 9.84 -11.90
C TYR A 301 -14.14 8.69 -12.07
N PHE A 302 -15.11 8.56 -11.16
CA PHE A 302 -16.09 7.46 -11.12
C PHE A 302 -17.48 8.01 -10.79
N ALA A 303 -17.89 9.10 -11.44
CA ALA A 303 -19.11 9.85 -11.12
C ALA A 303 -20.38 8.98 -11.03
N ALA A 304 -20.48 7.92 -11.84
CA ALA A 304 -21.61 6.99 -11.83
C ALA A 304 -21.63 6.06 -10.61
N GLN A 305 -20.47 5.70 -10.07
CA GLN A 305 -20.33 4.78 -8.93
C GLN A 305 -20.17 5.51 -7.60
N ALA A 306 -19.63 6.73 -7.62
CA ALA A 306 -19.29 7.51 -6.44
C ALA A 306 -20.46 7.65 -5.44
N PRO A 307 -21.71 7.98 -5.83
CA PRO A 307 -22.79 8.14 -4.87
C PRO A 307 -23.00 6.93 -3.95
N LEU A 308 -22.97 5.72 -4.51
CA LEU A 308 -23.17 4.49 -3.75
C LEU A 308 -21.90 4.10 -2.97
N VAL A 309 -20.74 4.15 -3.61
CA VAL A 309 -19.49 3.70 -2.97
C VAL A 309 -19.08 4.63 -1.82
N CYS A 310 -19.14 5.95 -2.00
CA CYS A 310 -18.87 6.93 -0.95
C CYS A 310 -19.87 6.82 0.21
N GLN A 311 -21.15 6.59 -0.09
CA GLN A 311 -22.15 6.35 0.96
C GLN A 311 -21.82 5.11 1.80
N ASN A 312 -21.40 4.01 1.16
CA ASN A 312 -21.03 2.79 1.87
C ASN A 312 -19.82 2.98 2.79
N TRP A 313 -18.78 3.67 2.32
CA TRP A 313 -17.61 3.99 3.15
C TRP A 313 -17.96 4.91 4.31
N ALA A 314 -18.79 5.93 4.07
CA ALA A 314 -19.23 6.82 5.14
C ALA A 314 -20.05 6.09 6.21
N MET A 315 -20.94 5.17 5.82
CA MET A 315 -21.66 4.30 6.77
C MET A 315 -20.70 3.39 7.56
N GLN A 316 -19.65 2.87 6.91
CA GLN A 316 -18.65 2.06 7.60
C GLN A 316 -17.85 2.90 8.61
N ASN A 317 -17.45 4.12 8.25
CA ASN A 317 -16.75 5.03 9.16
C ASN A 317 -17.63 5.43 10.36
N GLU A 318 -18.91 5.71 10.12
CA GLU A 318 -19.90 5.94 11.18
C GLU A 318 -20.00 4.74 12.12
N SER A 319 -20.02 3.52 11.60
CA SER A 319 -20.03 2.29 12.42
C SER A 319 -18.75 2.08 13.25
N ARG A 320 -17.65 2.75 12.88
CA ARG A 320 -16.37 2.74 13.60
C ARG A 320 -16.26 3.85 14.64
N GLY A 321 -17.30 4.67 14.84
CA GLY A 321 -17.31 5.76 15.82
C GLY A 321 -17.22 7.17 15.22
N PHE A 322 -16.97 7.32 13.92
CA PHE A 322 -16.92 8.63 13.25
C PHE A 322 -18.33 9.08 12.83
N LEU A 323 -19.10 9.57 13.81
CA LEU A 323 -20.56 9.74 13.77
C LEU A 323 -21.12 10.56 12.59
N ALA A 324 -20.32 11.46 12.01
CA ALA A 324 -20.78 12.46 11.05
C ALA A 324 -20.05 12.37 9.70
N SER A 325 -19.53 11.18 9.33
CA SER A 325 -18.73 10.98 8.12
C SER A 325 -19.44 11.50 6.85
N ARG A 326 -20.74 11.20 6.71
CA ARG A 326 -21.55 11.74 5.59
C ARG A 326 -21.70 13.25 5.63
N LEU A 327 -21.95 13.83 6.81
CA LEU A 327 -22.15 15.27 6.96
C LEU A 327 -20.89 16.03 6.55
N PHE A 328 -19.73 15.59 7.05
CA PHE A 328 -18.44 16.21 6.75
C PHE A 328 -18.11 16.14 5.26
N SER A 329 -18.22 14.94 4.66
CA SER A 329 -17.88 14.72 3.26
C SER A 329 -18.80 15.49 2.31
N ASN A 330 -20.11 15.54 2.61
CA ASN A 330 -21.05 16.37 1.88
C ASN A 330 -20.69 17.86 1.98
N LYS A 331 -20.33 18.34 3.18
CA LYS A 331 -19.98 19.74 3.38
C LYS A 331 -18.71 20.12 2.61
N LEU A 332 -17.68 19.27 2.61
CA LEU A 332 -16.48 19.52 1.80
C LEU A 332 -16.82 19.56 0.31
N ARG A 333 -17.66 18.64 -0.17
CA ARG A 333 -18.11 18.64 -1.58
C ARG A 333 -18.86 19.92 -1.95
N ASP A 334 -19.72 20.43 -1.07
CA ASP A 334 -20.44 21.70 -1.29
C ASP A 334 -19.48 22.89 -1.34
N LEU A 335 -18.53 22.96 -0.39
CA LEU A 335 -17.48 23.99 -0.38
C LEU A 335 -16.62 23.91 -1.65
N TYR A 336 -16.25 22.71 -2.05
CA TYR A 336 -15.48 22.46 -3.26
C TYR A 336 -16.25 22.89 -4.50
N ALA A 337 -17.54 22.60 -4.61
CA ALA A 337 -18.38 23.05 -5.72
C ALA A 337 -18.54 24.58 -5.78
N ALA A 338 -18.58 25.24 -4.62
CA ALA A 338 -18.75 26.70 -4.52
C ALA A 338 -17.42 27.49 -4.57
N ARG A 339 -16.27 26.82 -4.63
CA ARG A 339 -14.96 27.47 -4.58
C ARG A 339 -14.72 28.38 -5.79
N LYS A 340 -13.90 29.41 -5.61
CA LYS A 340 -13.49 30.28 -6.71
C LYS A 340 -12.58 29.52 -7.67
N LYS A 341 -12.60 29.89 -8.95
CA LYS A 341 -11.70 29.32 -9.95
C LYS A 341 -10.25 29.48 -9.48
N GLY A 342 -9.49 28.38 -9.51
CA GLY A 342 -8.10 28.35 -9.06
C GLY A 342 -7.92 27.98 -7.58
N GLN A 343 -8.99 27.96 -6.78
CA GLN A 343 -8.94 27.38 -5.44
C GLN A 343 -8.94 25.85 -5.49
N THR A 344 -8.25 25.28 -4.53
CA THR A 344 -8.02 23.85 -4.30
C THR A 344 -8.60 23.45 -2.95
N VAL A 345 -8.58 22.15 -2.61
CA VAL A 345 -8.96 21.70 -1.25
C VAL A 345 -8.16 22.44 -0.15
N ARG A 346 -6.87 22.68 -0.38
CA ARG A 346 -6.01 23.41 0.56
C ARG A 346 -6.55 24.81 0.91
N ASP A 347 -7.19 25.49 -0.04
CA ASP A 347 -7.76 26.82 0.16
C ASP A 347 -9.10 26.80 0.90
N LEU A 348 -9.65 25.61 1.18
CA LEU A 348 -10.91 25.40 1.90
C LEU A 348 -10.71 25.01 3.37
N TYR A 349 -9.45 24.89 3.82
CA TYR A 349 -9.13 24.71 5.23
C TYR A 349 -9.58 25.95 6.06
N PRO A 350 -9.93 25.74 7.35
CA PRO A 350 -10.45 26.78 8.23
C PRO A 350 -9.44 27.88 8.61
#